data_AF-A0A9P6UDN8-F1
#
_entry.id   AF-A0A9P6UDN8-F1
#
_cell.length_a   1.000
_cell.length_b   1.000
_cell.length_c   1.000
_cell.angle_alpha   90.00
_cell.angle_beta   90.00
_cell.angle_gamma   90.00
#
_symmetry.space_group_name_H-M   'P 1'
#
loop_
_entity.id
_entity.type
_entity.pdbx_description
1 polymer ?
#
loop_
_entity_poly.entity_id
_entity_poly.type
_entity_poly.pdbx_seq_one_letter_code
_entity_poly.pdbx_strand_id
1 'polypeptide(L)'
;FFADNHTCQPYTIFSLASFDQAHNGDGVAASNLFRTIAVSALKDGSNAVLQRGRVQELRGRCTDQRGITNEFDIILGFYGGESSLPILGNQRLNKYLENLAPLLSTYIDKASKSVASFIEK
;
A
#
# COMPACT_ATOMS: atom_id res chain seq x y z
N PHE A 1 -5.28 11.06 22.53
CA PHE A 1 -5.38 11.99 21.39
C PHE A 1 -3.99 12.61 21.18
N PHE A 2 -3.14 12.02 20.32
CA PHE A 2 -1.76 12.49 20.11
C PHE A 2 -1.25 12.29 18.66
N ALA A 3 -2.12 12.08 17.68
CA ALA A 3 -1.69 11.71 16.32
C ALA A 3 -2.33 12.54 15.19
N ASP A 4 -2.95 13.70 15.48
CA ASP A 4 -3.52 14.56 14.43
C ASP A 4 -2.55 15.63 13.89
N ASN A 5 -1.36 15.79 14.47
CA ASN A 5 -0.37 16.78 14.01
C ASN A 5 0.71 16.15 13.10
N HIS A 6 0.29 15.45 12.05
CA HIS A 6 1.15 14.97 10.96
C HIS A 6 1.33 15.99 9.82
N THR A 7 0.97 17.26 10.02
CA THR A 7 0.98 18.30 8.99
C THR A 7 2.35 18.67 8.43
N CYS A 8 3.46 18.20 9.03
CA CYS A 8 4.82 18.57 8.61
C CYS A 8 5.77 17.39 8.36
N GLN A 9 5.29 16.14 8.31
CA GLN A 9 6.15 14.99 7.99
C GLN A 9 6.03 14.59 6.52
N PRO A 10 7.15 14.32 5.82
CA PRO A 10 7.10 13.75 4.47
C PRO A 10 6.40 12.39 4.51
N TYR A 11 5.61 12.10 3.46
CA TYR A 11 4.91 10.83 3.36
C TYR A 11 5.88 9.69 3.02
N THR A 12 5.52 8.49 3.43
CA THR A 12 6.26 7.25 3.15
C THR A 12 5.32 6.23 2.53
N ILE A 13 5.88 5.11 2.07
CA ILE A 13 5.10 3.95 1.60
C ILE A 13 4.07 3.48 2.66
N PHE A 14 4.29 3.74 3.95
CA PHE A 14 3.38 3.32 5.03
C PHE A 14 2.41 4.41 5.47
N SER A 15 2.80 5.69 5.35
CA SER A 15 2.00 6.83 5.82
C SER A 15 1.16 7.47 4.72
N LEU A 16 1.44 7.21 3.43
CA LEU A 16 0.62 7.69 2.31
C LEU A 16 -0.83 7.19 2.42
N ALA A 17 -1.04 6.01 2.99
CA ALA A 17 -2.37 5.47 3.31
C ALA A 17 -3.25 6.41 4.17
N SER A 18 -2.63 7.36 4.89
CA SER A 18 -3.30 8.35 5.73
C SER A 18 -3.39 9.75 5.12
N PHE A 19 -2.74 10.00 3.98
CA PHE A 19 -2.71 11.34 3.35
C PHE A 19 -4.06 11.77 2.79
N ASP A 20 -4.84 10.83 2.26
CA ASP A 20 -6.13 11.13 1.65
C ASP A 20 -7.07 9.93 1.79
N GLN A 21 -7.83 9.90 2.89
CA GLN A 21 -8.85 8.88 3.09
C GLN A 21 -10.11 9.14 2.25
N ALA A 22 -10.28 10.35 1.72
CA ALA A 22 -11.41 10.76 0.90
C ALA A 22 -11.19 10.45 -0.59
N HIS A 23 -9.96 10.52 -1.09
CA HIS A 23 -9.65 10.17 -2.47
C HIS A 23 -9.13 8.73 -2.59
N ASN A 24 -9.91 7.89 -3.28
CA ASN A 24 -9.54 6.54 -3.70
C ASN A 24 -8.44 6.60 -4.79
N GLY A 25 -7.20 6.88 -4.39
CA GLY A 25 -6.05 6.91 -5.29
C GLY A 25 -5.28 5.58 -5.28
N ASP A 26 -4.75 5.17 -6.43
CA ASP A 26 -4.00 3.92 -6.57
C ASP A 26 -2.80 3.85 -5.60
N GLY A 27 -2.10 4.98 -5.40
CA GLY A 27 -1.00 5.08 -4.45
C GLY A 27 -1.43 4.86 -2.99
N VAL A 28 -2.63 5.31 -2.61
CA VAL A 28 -3.21 5.05 -1.28
C VAL A 28 -3.56 3.57 -1.14
N ALA A 29 -4.10 2.94 -2.18
CA ALA A 29 -4.38 1.51 -2.18
C ALA A 29 -3.11 0.66 -2.05
N ALA A 30 -2.07 0.95 -2.85
CA ALA A 30 -0.78 0.29 -2.76
C ALA A 30 -0.10 0.53 -1.39
N SER A 31 -0.13 1.75 -0.86
CA SER A 31 0.37 2.04 0.50
C SER A 31 -0.37 1.24 1.57
N ASN A 32 -1.70 1.08 1.44
CA ASN A 32 -2.49 0.23 2.33
C ASN A 32 -2.12 -1.25 2.22
N LEU A 33 -1.71 -1.74 1.05
CA LEU A 33 -1.20 -3.10 0.90
C LEU A 33 0.09 -3.29 1.72
N PHE A 34 1.08 -2.41 1.56
CA PHE A 34 2.31 -2.45 2.35
C PHE A 34 2.03 -2.37 3.85
N ARG A 35 1.12 -1.48 4.26
CA ARG A 35 0.71 -1.36 5.66
C ARG A 35 0.04 -2.65 6.17
N THR A 36 -0.84 -3.26 5.38
CA THR A 36 -1.51 -4.52 5.75
C THR A 36 -0.48 -5.62 5.98
N ILE A 37 0.47 -5.76 5.05
CA ILE A 37 1.54 -6.76 5.13
C ILE A 37 2.43 -6.54 6.35
N ALA A 38 2.87 -5.30 6.57
CA ALA A 38 3.70 -4.95 7.71
C ALA A 38 3.00 -5.22 9.05
N VAL A 39 1.72 -4.84 9.16
CA VAL A 39 0.93 -5.07 10.37
C VAL A 39 0.73 -6.56 10.64
N SER A 40 0.40 -7.36 9.62
CA SER A 40 0.26 -8.81 9.77
C SER A 40 1.60 -9.47 10.14
N ALA A 41 2.70 -9.09 9.50
CA ALA A 41 4.03 -9.61 9.82
C ALA A 41 4.44 -9.30 11.27
N LEU A 42 4.15 -8.09 11.76
CA LEU A 42 4.46 -7.68 13.13
C LEU A 42 3.57 -8.37 14.18
N LYS A 43 2.28 -8.57 13.89
CA LYS A 43 1.33 -9.17 14.84
C LYS A 43 1.43 -10.70 14.90
N ASP A 44 1.51 -11.33 13.75
CA ASP A 44 1.33 -12.78 13.61
C ASP A 44 2.65 -13.51 13.31
N GLY A 45 3.75 -12.77 13.06
CA GLY A 45 5.08 -13.31 12.84
C GLY A 45 5.11 -14.33 11.71
N SER A 46 5.63 -15.53 11.98
CA SER A 46 5.69 -16.64 11.01
C SER A 46 4.33 -17.13 10.50
N ASN A 47 3.24 -16.81 11.21
CA ASN A 47 1.88 -17.19 10.81
C ASN A 47 1.18 -16.07 10.02
N ALA A 48 1.88 -14.98 9.69
CA ALA A 48 1.31 -13.85 8.98
C ALA A 48 0.88 -14.24 7.56
N VAL A 49 -0.39 -13.96 7.26
CA VAL A 49 -1.01 -14.23 5.96
C VAL A 49 -1.64 -12.98 5.37
N LEU A 50 -1.57 -12.87 4.04
CA LEU A 50 -2.24 -11.84 3.26
C LEU A 50 -3.55 -12.40 2.71
N GLN A 51 -4.67 -11.87 3.18
CA GLN A 51 -6.00 -12.30 2.77
C GLN A 51 -6.35 -11.82 1.36
N ARG A 52 -6.83 -12.73 0.51
CA ARG A 52 -7.22 -12.43 -0.89
C ARG A 52 -8.28 -11.33 -0.95
N GLY A 53 -9.30 -11.43 -0.10
CA GLY A 53 -10.39 -10.45 -0.04
C GLY A 53 -9.88 -9.03 0.24
N ARG A 54 -8.84 -8.89 1.06
CA ARG A 54 -8.22 -7.59 1.34
C ARG A 54 -7.50 -7.03 0.12
N VAL A 55 -6.80 -7.87 -0.64
CA VAL A 55 -6.14 -7.47 -1.89
C VAL A 55 -7.19 -7.07 -2.95
N GLN A 56 -8.31 -7.81 -3.05
CA GLN A 56 -9.42 -7.50 -3.96
C GLN A 56 -10.09 -6.17 -3.62
N GLU A 57 -10.33 -5.91 -2.32
CA GLU A 57 -10.87 -4.63 -1.85
C GLU A 57 -9.96 -3.48 -2.26
N LEU A 58 -8.65 -3.59 -1.99
CA LEU A 58 -7.68 -2.54 -2.35
C LEU A 58 -7.59 -2.35 -3.86
N ARG A 59 -7.59 -3.43 -4.64
CA ARG A 59 -7.63 -3.39 -6.10
C ARG A 59 -8.88 -2.69 -6.65
N GLY A 60 -10.03 -2.91 -6.02
CA GLY A 60 -11.29 -2.27 -6.39
C GLY A 60 -11.31 -0.76 -6.13
N ARG A 61 -10.39 -0.26 -5.30
CA ARG A 61 -10.20 1.18 -5.05
C ARG A 61 -9.25 1.84 -6.05
N CYS A 62 -8.50 1.06 -6.82
CA CYS A 62 -7.66 1.60 -7.88
C CYS A 62 -8.53 2.01 -9.08
N THR A 63 -8.29 3.21 -9.58
CA THR A 63 -9.01 3.80 -10.72
C THR A 63 -8.21 3.74 -12.00
N ASP A 64 -6.87 3.73 -11.92
CA ASP A 64 -6.03 3.59 -13.09
C ASP A 64 -6.00 2.13 -13.55
N GLN A 65 -5.90 1.88 -14.86
CA GLN A 65 -5.75 0.54 -15.45
C GLN A 65 -4.28 0.22 -15.78
N ARG A 66 -3.34 0.93 -15.15
CA ARG A 66 -1.90 0.83 -15.44
C ARG A 66 -1.13 0.29 -14.23
N GLY A 67 0.12 0.73 -14.06
CA GLY A 67 1.16 0.11 -13.22
C GLY A 67 0.67 -0.51 -11.90
N ILE A 68 0.14 0.29 -10.98
CA ILE A 68 -0.28 -0.19 -9.65
C ILE A 68 -1.38 -1.25 -9.75
N THR A 69 -2.38 -1.01 -10.59
CA THR A 69 -3.49 -1.94 -10.85
C THR A 69 -2.99 -3.28 -11.40
N ASN A 70 -2.06 -3.25 -12.36
CA ASN A 70 -1.46 -4.48 -12.90
C ASN A 70 -0.74 -5.28 -11.81
N GLU A 71 0.00 -4.61 -10.92
CA GLU A 71 0.67 -5.29 -9.80
C GLU A 71 -0.34 -5.98 -8.87
N PHE A 72 -1.46 -5.32 -8.56
CA PHE A 72 -2.53 -5.95 -7.78
C PHE A 72 -3.17 -7.15 -8.50
N ASP A 73 -3.42 -7.05 -9.80
CA ASP A 73 -4.00 -8.15 -10.59
C ASP A 73 -3.06 -9.36 -10.64
N ILE A 74 -1.75 -9.11 -10.73
CA ILE A 74 -0.74 -10.16 -10.67
C ILE A 74 -0.70 -10.81 -9.28
N ILE A 75 -0.74 -10.02 -8.20
CA ILE A 75 -0.81 -10.56 -6.82
C ILE A 75 -2.05 -11.43 -6.64
N LEU A 76 -3.21 -10.99 -7.15
CA LEU A 76 -4.44 -11.78 -7.14
C LEU A 76 -4.31 -13.09 -7.91
N GLY A 77 -3.50 -13.13 -8.97
CA GLY A 77 -3.16 -14.34 -9.71
C GLY A 77 -2.40 -15.38 -8.88
N PHE A 78 -1.59 -14.98 -7.90
CA PHE A 78 -0.82 -15.94 -7.07
C PHE A 78 -1.64 -16.76 -6.11
N TYR A 79 -2.85 -16.30 -5.78
CA TYR A 79 -3.70 -17.05 -4.90
C TYR A 79 -4.08 -18.40 -5.50
N GLY A 80 -4.15 -18.55 -6.83
CA GLY A 80 -4.38 -19.85 -7.47
C GLY A 80 -5.68 -20.57 -7.04
N GLY A 81 -6.61 -19.87 -6.40
CA GLY A 81 -7.82 -20.43 -5.77
C GLY A 81 -7.84 -20.34 -4.24
N GLU A 82 -6.69 -20.16 -3.60
CA GLU A 82 -6.56 -20.00 -2.15
C GLU A 82 -7.16 -18.69 -1.65
N SER A 83 -7.60 -18.67 -0.39
CA SER A 83 -8.14 -17.49 0.27
C SER A 83 -7.06 -16.60 0.90
N SER A 84 -5.85 -17.14 1.10
CA SER A 84 -4.75 -16.44 1.77
C SER A 84 -3.38 -16.85 1.20
N LEU A 85 -2.39 -15.97 1.34
CA LEU A 85 -0.99 -16.26 0.98
C LEU A 85 -0.10 -16.03 2.21
N PRO A 86 0.90 -16.89 2.49
CA PRO A 86 1.89 -16.59 3.51
C PRO A 86 2.67 -15.33 3.11
N ILE A 87 2.91 -14.45 4.09
CA ILE A 87 3.68 -13.22 3.89
C ILE A 87 5.19 -13.52 3.94
N LEU A 88 5.64 -14.17 5.02
CA LEU A 88 7.05 -14.48 5.22
C LEU A 88 7.48 -15.71 4.41
N GLY A 89 8.69 -15.69 3.87
CA GLY A 89 9.23 -16.75 3.01
C GLY A 89 8.63 -16.79 1.60
N ASN A 90 7.67 -15.92 1.28
CA ASN A 90 7.04 -15.86 -0.03
C ASN A 90 7.87 -14.99 -1.01
N GLN A 91 8.85 -15.61 -1.65
CA GLN A 91 9.74 -14.94 -2.61
C GLN A 91 8.99 -14.31 -3.79
N ARG A 92 7.89 -14.93 -4.24
CA ARG A 92 7.06 -14.37 -5.31
C ARG A 92 6.45 -13.07 -4.85
N LEU A 93 5.70 -13.09 -3.74
CA LEU A 93 5.10 -11.88 -3.17
C LEU A 93 6.15 -10.78 -2.96
N ASN A 94 7.30 -11.11 -2.39
CA ASN A 94 8.37 -10.13 -2.17
C ASN A 94 8.85 -9.47 -3.47
N LYS A 95 9.09 -10.23 -4.54
CA LYS A 95 9.50 -9.70 -5.85
C LYS A 95 8.48 -8.70 -6.42
N TYR A 96 7.19 -8.94 -6.21
CA TYR A 96 6.15 -8.02 -6.66
C TYR A 96 6.06 -6.77 -5.80
N LEU A 97 6.24 -6.89 -4.48
CA LEU A 97 6.33 -5.73 -3.61
C LEU A 97 7.54 -4.84 -3.96
N GLU A 98 8.68 -5.44 -4.33
CA GLU A 98 9.85 -4.72 -4.83
C GLU A 98 9.55 -3.95 -6.13
N ASN A 99 8.75 -4.51 -7.03
CA ASN A 99 8.32 -3.81 -8.25
C ASN A 99 7.28 -2.71 -7.99
N LEU A 100 6.40 -2.92 -7.01
CA LEU A 100 5.34 -1.97 -6.64
C LEU A 100 5.89 -0.76 -5.88
N ALA A 101 6.92 -0.95 -5.05
CA ALA A 101 7.53 0.10 -4.24
C ALA A 101 7.98 1.35 -5.04
N PRO A 102 8.73 1.25 -6.15
CA PRO A 102 9.16 2.43 -6.92
C PRO A 102 7.98 3.18 -7.54
N LEU A 103 6.87 2.51 -7.86
CA LEU A 103 5.67 3.15 -8.41
C LEU A 103 5.01 4.10 -7.40
N LEU A 104 5.22 3.89 -6.09
CA LEU A 104 4.73 4.77 -5.04
C LEU A 104 5.52 6.08 -4.92
N SER A 105 6.75 6.15 -5.46
CA SER A 105 7.63 7.31 -5.29
C SER A 105 7.01 8.60 -5.80
N THR A 106 6.31 8.55 -6.94
CA THR A 106 5.63 9.71 -7.55
C THR A 106 4.45 10.18 -6.71
N TYR A 107 3.70 9.24 -6.11
CA TYR A 107 2.59 9.56 -5.23
C TYR A 107 3.08 10.15 -3.90
N ILE A 108 4.18 9.61 -3.36
CA ILE A 108 4.84 10.12 -2.16
C ILE A 108 5.39 11.53 -2.37
N ASP A 109 6.05 11.78 -3.51
CA ASP A 109 6.56 13.10 -3.88
C ASP A 109 5.42 14.12 -4.01
N LYS A 110 4.32 13.74 -4.69
CA LYS A 110 3.12 14.58 -4.81
C LYS A 110 2.51 14.91 -3.44
N ALA A 111 2.37 13.90 -2.58
CA ALA A 111 1.84 14.09 -1.23
C ALA A 111 2.74 14.99 -0.38
N SER A 112 4.06 14.80 -0.46
CA SER A 112 5.04 15.60 0.29
C SER A 112 5.10 17.04 -0.22
N LYS A 113 4.98 17.28 -1.53
CA LYS A 113 4.86 18.63 -2.11
C LYS A 113 3.60 19.35 -1.66
N SER A 114 2.48 18.63 -1.52
CA SER A 114 1.25 19.21 -0.98
C SER A 114 1.38 19.66 0.47
N VAL A 115 2.21 18.98 1.26
CA VAL A 115 2.54 19.38 2.63
C VAL A 115 3.45 20.60 2.63
N ALA A 116 4.50 20.59 1.80
CA ALA A 116 5.44 21.71 1.70
C ALA A 116 4.72 23.02 1.32
N SER A 117 3.79 22.99 0.36
CA SER A 117 3.01 24.17 -0.04
C SER A 117 2.04 24.68 1.03
N PHE A 118 1.71 23.87 2.03
CA PHE A 118 0.94 24.28 3.20
C PHE A 118 1.80 24.99 4.25
N ILE A 119 3.10 24.67 4.31
CA ILE A 119 4.06 25.24 5.26
C ILE A 119 4.69 26.54 4.72
N GLU A 120 4.85 26.67 3.40
CA GLU A 120 5.43 27.86 2.76
C GLU A 120 4.46 29.07 2.65
N LYS A 121 3.26 28.98 3.23
CA LYS A 121 2.30 30.09 3.35
C LYS A 121 2.38 30.75 4.72
#